data_AF-A0A842I587-F1
#
_entry.id   AF-A0A842I587-F1
#
_cell.length_a   1.000
_cell.length_b   1.000
_cell.length_c   1.000
_cell.angle_alpha   90.00
_cell.angle_beta   90.00
_cell.angle_gamma   90.00
#
_symmetry.space_group_name_H-M   'P 1'
#
loop_
_entity.id
_entity.type
_entity.pdbx_description
1 polymer ?
#
loop_
_entity_poly.entity_id
_entity_poly.type
_entity_poly.pdbx_seq_one_letter_code
_entity_poly.pdbx_strand_id
1 'polypeptide(L)'
;MGFERDGPGLLLRDIAGGGDAQVRAAVQVLATLGADVLLLTGFDHDHGLAALDAFRAELARAGLSYPYRFALNPNTGVPTGLDIDGNGRLAEARDAQGWGRFPGAGGMAILSRLPVLDGQARDFSTFLWADLPAALLPPDMTPQDRASQRLSTTAHWDVPLLLPSGEALHLLAWHATPPVFDGPQDRNGRRNHDEAAFWLAYLDGHLPAAPPDRFVLLGDANLDPVRGDGRPAALLSLLAHRGLTDPLGAQPTVDYGPPLGALRLDYLLPSARLAVTASGILRPDTADPATAAALAAASRHWPIWIDLSG
;
A
#
# COMPACT_ATOMS: atom_id res chain seq x y z
N MET A 1 5.41 2.17 7.17
CA MET A 1 6.63 2.85 7.69
C MET A 1 6.64 4.30 7.20
N GLY A 2 7.25 5.25 7.91
CA GLY A 2 7.22 6.66 7.49
C GLY A 2 8.30 7.03 6.48
N PHE A 3 8.00 6.98 5.18
CA PHE A 3 8.96 7.33 4.12
C PHE A 3 8.56 8.56 3.29
N GLU A 4 7.33 9.06 3.43
CA GLU A 4 6.90 10.27 2.74
C GLU A 4 7.59 11.50 3.33
N ARG A 5 7.93 12.46 2.48
CA ARG A 5 8.49 13.76 2.87
C ARG A 5 7.68 14.91 2.30
N ASP A 6 7.94 16.12 2.78
CA ASP A 6 7.20 17.31 2.35
C ASP A 6 7.53 17.78 0.92
N GLY A 7 8.50 17.17 0.24
CA GLY A 7 8.94 17.57 -1.09
C GLY A 7 9.77 16.52 -1.82
N PRO A 8 9.86 16.63 -3.16
CA PRO A 8 10.54 15.65 -4.00
C PRO A 8 12.04 15.59 -3.67
N GLY A 9 12.60 14.38 -3.64
CA GLY A 9 14.01 14.13 -3.40
C GLY A 9 14.47 14.31 -1.94
N LEU A 10 13.59 14.76 -1.03
CA LEU A 10 13.94 14.85 0.39
C LEU A 10 14.16 13.47 1.02
N LEU A 11 13.39 12.45 0.62
CA LEU A 11 13.62 11.08 1.08
C LEU A 11 15.02 10.59 0.66
N LEU A 12 15.41 10.81 -0.59
CA LEU A 12 16.76 10.48 -1.08
C LEU A 12 17.84 11.20 -0.27
N ARG A 13 17.66 12.50 -0.01
CA ARG A 13 18.57 13.29 0.84
C ARG A 13 18.72 12.65 2.23
N ASP A 14 17.59 12.27 2.84
CA ASP A 14 17.54 11.75 4.21
C ASP A 14 18.22 10.37 4.31
N ILE A 15 18.03 9.52 3.30
CA ILE A 15 18.73 8.24 3.18
C ILE A 15 20.23 8.45 2.94
N ALA A 16 20.59 9.19 1.88
CA ALA A 16 21.99 9.36 1.47
C ALA A 16 22.83 10.14 2.49
N GLY A 17 22.20 11.05 3.25
CA GLY A 17 22.87 11.77 4.33
C GLY A 17 23.16 10.89 5.56
N GLY A 18 22.53 9.72 5.71
CA GLY A 18 22.73 8.77 6.82
C GLY A 18 22.29 9.27 8.20
N GLY A 19 21.85 10.53 8.30
CA GLY A 19 21.53 11.24 9.54
C GLY A 19 20.09 11.10 10.01
N ASP A 20 19.16 10.69 9.15
CA ASP A 20 17.73 10.59 9.48
C ASP A 20 17.46 9.42 10.44
N ALA A 21 16.88 9.73 11.61
CA ALA A 21 16.60 8.75 12.64
C ALA A 21 15.48 7.77 12.27
N GLN A 22 14.47 8.24 11.52
CA GLN A 22 13.34 7.42 11.09
C GLN A 22 13.78 6.41 10.02
N VAL A 23 14.62 6.82 9.07
CA VAL A 23 15.21 5.93 8.05
C VAL A 23 16.08 4.86 8.71
N ARG A 24 17.00 5.24 9.61
CA ARG A 24 17.84 4.26 10.32
C ARG A 24 17.01 3.27 11.14
N ALA A 25 15.97 3.77 11.82
CA ALA A 25 15.07 2.93 12.57
C ALA A 25 14.31 1.95 11.66
N ALA A 26 13.84 2.40 10.50
CA ALA A 26 13.20 1.55 9.52
C ALA A 26 14.15 0.46 8.99
N VAL A 27 15.41 0.79 8.68
CA VAL A 27 16.45 -0.17 8.29
C VAL A 27 16.65 -1.22 9.37
N GLN A 28 16.76 -0.82 10.63
CA GLN A 28 16.91 -1.75 11.76
C GLN A 28 15.69 -2.67 11.89
N VAL A 29 14.47 -2.13 11.83
CA VAL A 29 13.24 -2.93 11.91
C VAL A 29 13.17 -3.97 10.79
N LEU A 30 13.45 -3.56 9.55
CA LEU A 30 13.43 -4.47 8.40
C LEU A 30 14.53 -5.52 8.48
N ALA A 31 15.73 -5.17 8.95
CA ALA A 31 16.82 -6.11 9.18
C ALA A 31 16.46 -7.16 10.25
N THR A 32 15.80 -6.75 11.34
CA THR A 32 15.27 -7.67 12.35
C THR A 32 14.18 -8.58 11.77
N LEU A 33 13.29 -8.04 10.93
CA LEU A 33 12.22 -8.81 10.31
C LEU A 33 12.76 -9.84 9.31
N GLY A 34 13.80 -9.50 8.54
CA GLY A 34 14.54 -10.44 7.70
C GLY A 34 13.76 -11.07 6.55
N ALA A 35 12.67 -10.45 6.10
CA ALA A 35 11.78 -10.99 5.06
C ALA A 35 12.49 -11.22 3.70
N ASP A 36 11.98 -12.17 2.92
CA ASP A 36 12.46 -12.40 1.54
C ASP A 36 11.88 -11.40 0.54
N VAL A 37 10.69 -10.88 0.85
CA VAL A 37 9.93 -9.95 0.01
C VAL A 37 9.27 -8.91 0.91
N LEU A 38 9.39 -7.64 0.54
CA LEU A 38 8.79 -6.51 1.25
C LEU A 38 7.91 -5.70 0.31
N LEU A 39 6.71 -5.34 0.77
CA LEU A 39 5.97 -4.19 0.27
C LEU A 39 6.18 -3.02 1.25
N LEU A 40 6.63 -1.88 0.71
CA LEU A 40 6.76 -0.62 1.44
C LEU A 40 5.67 0.33 0.94
N THR A 41 4.82 0.81 1.83
CA THR A 41 3.85 1.88 1.56
C THR A 41 4.37 3.22 2.07
N GLY A 42 3.86 4.31 1.51
CA GLY A 42 4.29 5.66 1.85
C GLY A 42 5.71 5.99 1.40
N PHE A 43 6.27 5.26 0.44
CA PHE A 43 7.65 5.47 -0.06
C PHE A 43 7.65 6.43 -1.24
N ASP A 44 8.29 7.59 -1.09
CA ASP A 44 8.35 8.58 -2.16
C ASP A 44 8.99 8.01 -3.43
N HIS A 45 8.28 8.16 -4.55
CA HIS A 45 8.74 7.76 -5.87
C HIS A 45 9.54 8.90 -6.51
N ASP A 46 10.75 8.60 -6.98
CA ASP A 46 11.59 9.52 -7.72
C ASP A 46 12.10 8.93 -9.05
N HIS A 47 12.67 9.78 -9.89
CA HIS A 47 13.14 9.37 -11.20
C HIS A 47 14.27 8.33 -11.08
N GLY A 48 14.10 7.20 -11.78
CA GLY A 48 15.07 6.10 -11.75
C GLY A 48 15.03 5.26 -10.47
N LEU A 49 14.14 5.57 -9.52
CA LEU A 49 14.04 4.92 -8.21
C LEU A 49 15.34 5.07 -7.39
N ALA A 50 15.94 6.26 -7.44
CA ALA A 50 17.16 6.63 -6.75
C ALA A 50 17.03 6.52 -5.22
N ALA A 51 15.95 7.02 -4.62
CA ALA A 51 15.69 6.84 -3.18
C ALA A 51 15.58 5.36 -2.81
N LEU A 52 14.88 4.57 -3.62
CA LEU A 52 14.70 3.14 -3.36
C LEU A 52 16.04 2.38 -3.48
N ASP A 53 16.89 2.72 -4.46
CA ASP A 53 18.23 2.15 -4.58
C ASP A 53 19.15 2.54 -3.42
N ALA A 54 19.10 3.80 -2.98
CA ALA A 54 19.84 4.24 -1.80
C ALA A 54 19.37 3.48 -0.54
N PHE A 55 18.05 3.33 -0.34
CA PHE A 55 17.49 2.62 0.80
C PHE A 55 17.90 1.14 0.81
N ARG A 56 17.87 0.51 -0.37
CA ARG A 56 18.31 -0.87 -0.58
C ARG A 56 19.79 -1.07 -0.25
N ALA A 57 20.64 -0.07 -0.53
CA ALA A 57 22.04 -0.09 -0.14
C ALA A 57 22.21 -0.01 1.40
N GLU A 58 21.42 0.81 2.10
CA GLU A 58 21.42 0.84 3.57
C GLU A 58 20.97 -0.49 4.17
N LEU A 59 19.91 -1.10 3.63
CA LEU A 59 19.48 -2.44 4.05
C LEU A 59 20.58 -3.49 3.84
N ALA A 60 21.28 -3.45 2.71
CA ALA A 60 22.38 -4.36 2.44
C ALA A 60 23.54 -4.21 3.44
N ARG A 61 23.86 -2.97 3.87
CA ARG A 61 24.86 -2.73 4.94
C ARG A 61 24.41 -3.26 6.29
N ALA A 62 23.10 -3.32 6.53
CA ALA A 62 22.50 -3.95 7.70
C ALA A 62 22.34 -5.48 7.56
N GLY A 63 22.85 -6.09 6.48
CA GLY A 63 22.82 -7.54 6.26
C GLY A 63 21.60 -8.05 5.48
N LEU A 64 20.72 -7.15 5.00
CA LEU A 64 19.51 -7.50 4.27
C LEU A 64 19.61 -7.07 2.80
N SER A 65 20.02 -7.99 1.93
CA SER A 65 20.21 -7.72 0.51
C SER A 65 18.97 -8.07 -0.33
N TYR A 66 18.58 -7.15 -1.21
CA TYR A 66 17.49 -7.33 -2.18
C TYR A 66 18.01 -7.09 -3.61
N PRO A 67 18.34 -8.14 -4.38
CA PRO A 67 18.78 -7.98 -5.77
C PRO A 67 17.71 -7.36 -6.68
N TYR A 68 16.43 -7.55 -6.37
CA TYR A 68 15.32 -7.08 -7.20
C TYR A 68 14.50 -6.02 -6.49
N ARG A 69 13.96 -5.09 -7.28
CA ARG A 69 13.09 -4.01 -6.82
C ARG A 69 12.04 -3.68 -7.88
N PHE A 70 10.87 -3.24 -7.46
CA PHE A 70 9.81 -2.80 -8.36
C PHE A 70 9.05 -1.62 -7.74
N ALA A 71 8.81 -0.59 -8.54
CA ALA A 71 7.90 0.50 -8.21
C ALA A 71 7.49 1.19 -9.51
N LEU A 72 6.25 1.66 -9.55
CA LEU A 72 5.72 2.48 -10.64
C LEU A 72 5.30 3.85 -10.07
N ASN A 73 5.08 4.82 -10.97
CA ASN A 73 4.57 6.13 -10.56
C ASN A 73 3.21 5.97 -9.86
N PRO A 74 3.04 6.47 -8.63
CA PRO A 74 1.73 6.49 -7.99
C PRO A 74 0.84 7.60 -8.59
N ASN A 75 -0.46 7.55 -8.31
CA ASN A 75 -1.41 8.60 -8.65
C ASN A 75 -1.32 9.84 -7.75
N THR A 76 -0.63 9.74 -6.61
CA THR A 76 -0.46 10.82 -5.64
C THR A 76 0.26 12.03 -6.25
N GLY A 77 -0.36 13.20 -6.14
CA GLY A 77 0.16 14.46 -6.67
C GLY A 77 0.14 14.59 -8.20
N VAL A 78 -0.36 13.60 -8.94
CA VAL A 78 -0.53 13.70 -10.41
C VAL A 78 -1.74 14.59 -10.71
N PRO A 79 -1.58 15.75 -11.39
CA PRO A 79 -2.69 16.67 -11.60
C PRO A 79 -3.76 16.06 -12.53
N THR A 80 -5.04 16.25 -12.21
CA THR A 80 -6.16 15.93 -13.12
C THR A 80 -6.36 16.98 -14.20
N GLY A 81 -5.92 18.22 -13.94
CA GLY A 81 -6.24 19.40 -14.75
C GLY A 81 -7.64 19.96 -14.50
N LEU A 82 -8.33 19.47 -13.46
CA LEU A 82 -9.70 19.83 -13.08
C LEU A 82 -9.72 20.48 -11.69
N ASP A 83 -10.82 21.14 -11.35
CA ASP A 83 -11.14 21.64 -10.00
C ASP A 83 -12.02 20.60 -9.31
N ILE A 84 -11.38 19.59 -8.70
CA ILE A 84 -12.07 18.40 -8.17
C ILE A 84 -12.82 18.74 -6.87
N ASP A 85 -12.32 19.70 -6.09
CA ASP A 85 -12.94 20.11 -4.83
C ASP A 85 -13.85 21.34 -4.95
N GLY A 86 -13.92 21.94 -6.14
CA GLY A 86 -14.86 23.01 -6.50
C GLY A 86 -14.51 24.37 -5.91
N ASN A 87 -13.25 24.60 -5.53
CA ASN A 87 -12.82 25.80 -4.83
C ASN A 87 -12.42 26.96 -5.78
N GLY A 88 -12.41 26.71 -7.10
CA GLY A 88 -12.07 27.66 -8.15
C GLY A 88 -10.58 27.72 -8.50
N ARG A 89 -9.75 26.83 -7.93
CA ARG A 89 -8.33 26.67 -8.24
C ARG A 89 -8.10 25.34 -8.95
N LEU A 90 -6.95 25.22 -9.61
CA LEU A 90 -6.55 24.02 -10.33
C LEU A 90 -5.18 23.58 -9.83
N ALA A 91 -4.92 22.27 -9.97
CA ALA A 91 -3.64 21.63 -9.69
C ALA A 91 -3.16 21.79 -8.23
N GLU A 92 -4.08 21.98 -7.29
CA GLU A 92 -3.78 21.81 -5.87
C GLU A 92 -3.74 20.31 -5.53
N ALA A 93 -3.21 19.95 -4.36
CA ALA A 93 -3.11 18.54 -3.95
C ALA A 93 -4.48 17.83 -3.88
N ARG A 94 -5.58 18.58 -3.68
CA ARG A 94 -6.95 18.05 -3.68
C ARG A 94 -7.50 17.79 -5.09
N ASP A 95 -6.90 18.41 -6.11
CA ASP A 95 -7.22 18.22 -7.53
C ASP A 95 -6.40 17.12 -8.19
N ALA A 96 -5.46 16.51 -7.47
CA ALA A 96 -4.65 15.43 -7.99
C ALA A 96 -5.46 14.12 -8.10
N GLN A 97 -4.99 13.20 -8.94
CA GLN A 97 -5.59 11.87 -9.12
C GLN A 97 -5.68 11.16 -7.77
N GLY A 98 -4.60 11.15 -6.99
CA GLY A 98 -4.62 10.93 -5.54
C GLY A 98 -3.99 12.12 -4.83
N TRP A 99 -4.39 12.39 -3.59
CA TRP A 99 -3.81 13.49 -2.82
C TRP A 99 -2.30 13.29 -2.64
N GLY A 100 -1.51 14.34 -2.89
CA GLY A 100 -0.06 14.32 -2.68
C GLY A 100 0.53 15.71 -2.89
N ARG A 101 1.59 16.05 -2.14
CA ARG A 101 2.24 17.37 -2.22
C ARG A 101 3.00 17.60 -3.52
N PHE A 102 3.44 16.51 -4.15
CA PHE A 102 4.15 16.48 -5.43
C PHE A 102 3.87 15.14 -6.13
N PRO A 103 4.05 15.07 -7.47
CA PRO A 103 3.94 13.81 -8.19
C PRO A 103 4.94 12.77 -7.66
N GLY A 104 4.45 11.67 -7.09
CA GLY A 104 5.28 10.62 -6.50
C GLY A 104 5.27 10.54 -4.97
N ALA A 105 4.63 11.48 -4.27
CA ALA A 105 4.58 11.49 -2.80
C ALA A 105 3.94 10.22 -2.23
N GLY A 106 4.53 9.60 -1.21
CA GLY A 106 3.88 8.51 -0.46
C GLY A 106 3.48 7.29 -1.30
N GLY A 107 4.27 6.95 -2.32
CA GLY A 107 4.04 5.82 -3.22
C GLY A 107 4.19 4.44 -2.58
N MET A 108 4.36 3.43 -3.42
CA MET A 108 4.66 2.05 -2.99
C MET A 108 5.98 1.57 -3.61
N ALA A 109 6.62 0.61 -2.96
CA ALA A 109 7.79 -0.07 -3.49
C ALA A 109 7.85 -1.52 -3.04
N ILE A 110 8.32 -2.40 -3.92
CA ILE A 110 8.60 -3.80 -3.62
C ILE A 110 10.11 -4.01 -3.62
N LEU A 111 10.63 -4.66 -2.59
CA LEU A 111 12.00 -5.17 -2.53
C LEU A 111 11.95 -6.69 -2.41
N SER A 112 12.74 -7.41 -3.19
CA SER A 112 12.63 -8.86 -3.26
C SER A 112 13.98 -9.55 -3.43
N ARG A 113 14.15 -10.68 -2.75
CA ARG A 113 15.21 -11.67 -3.00
C ARG A 113 14.88 -12.56 -4.20
N LEU A 114 13.59 -12.70 -4.51
CA LEU A 114 13.08 -13.44 -5.66
C LEU A 114 13.03 -12.54 -6.91
N PRO A 115 13.34 -13.05 -8.12
CA PRO A 115 13.24 -12.28 -9.35
C PRO A 115 11.84 -11.71 -9.52
N VAL A 116 11.76 -10.39 -9.73
CA VAL A 116 10.52 -9.72 -10.12
C VAL A 116 10.39 -9.83 -11.64
N LEU A 117 9.23 -10.29 -12.12
CA LEU A 117 8.95 -10.41 -13.55
C LEU A 117 8.31 -9.12 -14.05
N ASP A 118 9.05 -8.00 -14.03
CA ASP A 118 8.57 -6.64 -14.30
C ASP A 118 7.75 -6.52 -15.60
N GLY A 119 8.19 -7.18 -16.67
CA GLY A 119 7.51 -7.17 -17.97
C GLY A 119 6.15 -7.89 -18.00
N GLN A 120 5.79 -8.59 -16.92
CA GLN A 120 4.51 -9.26 -16.72
C GLN A 120 3.67 -8.61 -15.62
N ALA A 121 4.17 -7.56 -14.97
CA ALA A 121 3.41 -6.83 -13.96
C ALA A 121 2.22 -6.12 -14.61
N ARG A 122 1.08 -6.15 -13.93
CA ARG A 122 -0.13 -5.43 -14.34
C ARG A 122 -0.33 -4.23 -13.43
N ASP A 123 -0.37 -3.06 -14.04
CA ASP A 123 -0.65 -1.80 -13.36
C ASP A 123 -2.11 -1.39 -13.60
N PHE A 124 -2.90 -1.43 -12.53
CA PHE A 124 -4.30 -0.98 -12.53
C PHE A 124 -4.46 0.43 -11.97
N SER A 125 -3.37 1.14 -11.70
CA SER A 125 -3.42 2.49 -11.11
C SER A 125 -4.20 3.47 -11.99
N THR A 126 -4.23 3.28 -13.30
CA THR A 126 -5.00 4.13 -14.22
C THR A 126 -6.46 3.72 -14.43
N PHE A 127 -6.94 2.68 -13.75
CA PHE A 127 -8.33 2.25 -13.82
C PHE A 127 -9.27 3.38 -13.36
N LEU A 128 -10.28 3.72 -14.17
CA LEU A 128 -11.21 4.79 -13.85
C LEU A 128 -12.18 4.35 -12.74
N TRP A 129 -12.46 5.24 -11.80
CA TRP A 129 -13.41 4.94 -10.72
C TRP A 129 -14.80 4.60 -11.26
N ALA A 130 -15.22 5.28 -12.32
CA ALA A 130 -16.50 5.06 -12.97
C ALA A 130 -16.65 3.68 -13.65
N ASP A 131 -15.54 3.01 -13.94
CA ASP A 131 -15.54 1.70 -14.61
C ASP A 131 -15.69 0.54 -13.62
N LEU A 132 -15.62 0.81 -12.31
CA LEU A 132 -15.81 -0.22 -11.30
C LEU A 132 -17.30 -0.64 -11.26
N PRO A 133 -17.61 -1.95 -11.35
CA PRO A 133 -18.98 -2.41 -11.18
C PRO A 133 -19.57 -1.98 -9.84
N ALA A 134 -20.76 -1.38 -9.87
CA ALA A 134 -21.45 -0.86 -8.69
C ALA A 134 -20.65 0.18 -7.87
N ALA A 135 -19.77 0.95 -8.54
CA ALA A 135 -19.01 2.04 -7.93
C ALA A 135 -19.87 2.98 -7.07
N LEU A 136 -19.44 3.24 -5.84
CA LEU A 136 -20.02 4.19 -4.90
C LEU A 136 -19.57 5.62 -5.19
N LEU A 137 -19.71 6.08 -6.43
CA LEU A 137 -19.28 7.42 -6.83
C LEU A 137 -19.97 8.53 -5.99
N PRO A 138 -19.28 9.64 -5.70
CA PRO A 138 -19.89 10.79 -5.03
C PRO A 138 -21.10 11.29 -5.84
N PRO A 139 -22.21 11.64 -5.18
CA PRO A 139 -23.44 12.03 -5.86
C PRO A 139 -23.31 13.34 -6.65
N ASP A 140 -22.38 14.19 -6.25
CA ASP A 140 -22.04 15.49 -6.85
C ASP A 140 -20.93 15.41 -7.90
N MET A 141 -20.37 14.22 -8.16
CA MET A 141 -19.30 14.04 -9.13
C MET A 141 -19.75 14.45 -10.53
N THR A 142 -19.07 15.45 -11.11
CA THR A 142 -19.45 15.97 -12.43
C THR A 142 -19.15 14.94 -13.53
N PRO A 143 -19.77 15.06 -14.72
CA PRO A 143 -19.43 14.19 -15.86
C PRO A 143 -17.94 14.25 -16.24
N GLN A 144 -17.29 15.41 -16.05
CA GLN A 144 -15.88 15.60 -16.36
C GLN A 144 -14.98 14.88 -15.35
N ASP A 145 -15.28 14.99 -14.05
CA ASP A 145 -14.54 14.29 -13.01
C ASP A 145 -14.72 12.78 -13.15
N ARG A 146 -15.95 12.34 -13.44
CA ARG A 146 -16.28 10.93 -13.68
C ARG A 146 -15.45 10.32 -14.80
N ALA A 147 -15.19 11.08 -15.88
CA ALA A 147 -14.40 10.62 -17.01
C ALA A 147 -12.88 10.68 -16.79
N SER A 148 -12.42 11.36 -15.74
CA SER A 148 -10.99 11.62 -15.48
C SER A 148 -10.45 10.90 -14.25
N GLN A 149 -11.28 10.75 -13.20
CA GLN A 149 -10.81 10.29 -11.91
C GLN A 149 -10.50 8.79 -11.90
N ARG A 150 -9.26 8.47 -11.56
CA ARG A 150 -8.82 7.09 -11.30
C ARG A 150 -9.34 6.59 -9.96
N LEU A 151 -9.59 5.29 -9.86
CA LEU A 151 -10.01 4.65 -8.60
C LEU A 151 -8.90 4.70 -7.56
N SER A 152 -7.72 4.18 -7.90
CA SER A 152 -6.59 4.09 -6.99
C SER A 152 -6.10 5.49 -6.58
N THR A 153 -5.98 5.76 -5.28
CA THR A 153 -5.32 7.00 -4.81
C THR A 153 -3.81 6.91 -4.96
N THR A 154 -3.23 5.76 -4.61
CA THR A 154 -1.80 5.51 -4.76
C THR A 154 -1.60 4.62 -5.97
N ALA A 155 -1.99 3.35 -5.86
CA ALA A 155 -1.82 2.35 -6.90
C ALA A 155 -2.54 1.04 -6.57
N HIS A 156 -2.82 0.25 -7.62
CA HIS A 156 -3.20 -1.16 -7.57
C HIS A 156 -2.29 -1.93 -8.51
N TRP A 157 -1.50 -2.87 -8.00
CA TRP A 157 -0.55 -3.64 -8.79
C TRP A 157 -0.78 -5.13 -8.64
N ASP A 158 -0.61 -5.87 -9.73
CA ASP A 158 -0.39 -7.31 -9.69
C ASP A 158 1.02 -7.59 -10.22
N VAL A 159 1.92 -7.99 -9.33
CA VAL A 159 3.35 -8.13 -9.60
C VAL A 159 3.79 -9.58 -9.41
N PRO A 160 4.13 -10.31 -10.49
CA PRO A 160 4.63 -11.67 -10.39
C PRO A 160 6.09 -11.74 -9.94
N LEU A 161 6.36 -12.63 -8.98
CA LEU A 161 7.68 -13.04 -8.52
C LEU A 161 7.96 -14.48 -8.97
N LEU A 162 9.16 -14.75 -9.45
CA LEU A 162 9.57 -16.10 -9.82
C LEU A 162 10.03 -16.88 -8.59
N LEU A 163 9.32 -17.95 -8.25
CA LEU A 163 9.72 -18.88 -7.20
C LEU A 163 10.87 -19.79 -7.66
N PRO A 164 11.67 -20.36 -6.74
CA PRO A 164 12.68 -21.36 -7.09
C PRO A 164 12.13 -22.59 -7.82
N SER A 165 10.85 -22.91 -7.62
CA SER A 165 10.14 -23.98 -8.34
C SER A 165 9.92 -23.68 -9.83
N GLY A 166 10.07 -22.42 -10.26
CA GLY A 166 9.72 -21.93 -11.59
C GLY A 166 8.27 -21.45 -11.72
N GLU A 167 7.44 -21.62 -10.69
CA GLU A 167 6.09 -21.04 -10.64
C GLU A 167 6.13 -19.54 -10.29
N ALA A 168 5.09 -18.80 -10.65
CA ALA A 168 4.92 -17.41 -10.25
C ALA A 168 4.11 -17.29 -8.96
N LEU A 169 4.60 -16.47 -8.02
CA LEU A 169 3.83 -15.95 -6.89
C LEU A 169 3.49 -14.49 -7.18
N HIS A 170 2.20 -14.16 -7.23
CA HIS A 170 1.76 -12.80 -7.51
C HIS A 170 1.57 -11.99 -6.23
N LEU A 171 2.03 -10.75 -6.21
CA LEU A 171 1.71 -9.76 -5.20
C LEU A 171 0.60 -8.84 -5.73
N LEU A 172 -0.59 -8.94 -5.15
CA LEU A 172 -1.69 -8.02 -5.39
C LEU A 172 -1.58 -6.88 -4.39
N ALA A 173 -0.87 -5.81 -4.76
CA ALA A 173 -0.44 -4.75 -3.86
C ALA A 173 -1.29 -3.47 -4.01
N TRP A 174 -1.70 -2.86 -2.90
CA TRP A 174 -2.32 -1.53 -2.92
C TRP A 174 -2.04 -0.68 -1.68
N HIS A 175 -2.22 0.63 -1.84
CA HIS A 175 -2.19 1.62 -0.75
C HIS A 175 -3.38 2.56 -0.96
N ALA A 176 -4.43 2.34 -0.19
CA ALA A 176 -5.72 3.01 -0.31
C ALA A 176 -5.73 4.38 0.36
N THR A 177 -6.71 5.20 0.01
CA THR A 177 -6.91 6.51 0.63
C THR A 177 -7.38 6.36 2.07
N PRO A 178 -6.90 7.17 3.02
CA PRO A 178 -7.60 7.36 4.30
C PRO A 178 -9.07 7.72 4.03
N PRO A 179 -10.04 7.13 4.74
CA PRO A 179 -11.48 7.33 4.48
C PRO A 179 -12.02 8.65 5.05
N VAL A 180 -11.14 9.56 5.45
CA VAL A 180 -11.45 10.82 6.16
C VAL A 180 -10.71 12.00 5.48
N PHE A 181 -10.80 13.20 6.06
CA PHE A 181 -10.16 14.45 5.57
C PHE A 181 -10.83 15.09 4.35
N ASP A 182 -12.15 14.93 4.23
CA ASP A 182 -12.99 15.51 3.18
C ASP A 182 -14.31 16.07 3.75
N GLY A 183 -15.20 16.51 2.85
CA GLY A 183 -16.45 17.16 3.19
C GLY A 183 -17.66 16.21 3.26
N PRO A 184 -18.89 16.75 3.41
CA PRO A 184 -20.13 15.97 3.53
C PRO A 184 -20.43 14.96 2.41
N GLN A 185 -19.78 15.12 1.25
CA GLN A 185 -19.87 14.20 0.11
C GLN A 185 -19.25 12.82 0.40
N ASP A 186 -18.36 12.73 1.40
CA ASP A 186 -17.68 11.51 1.82
C ASP A 186 -17.01 10.79 0.63
N ARG A 187 -16.23 11.57 -0.12
CA ARG A 187 -15.54 11.13 -1.32
C ARG A 187 -14.42 10.15 -0.97
N ASN A 188 -13.70 10.38 0.12
CA ASN A 188 -12.63 9.53 0.60
C ASN A 188 -13.16 8.22 1.17
N GLY A 189 -14.23 8.22 1.98
CA GLY A 189 -14.82 6.96 2.47
C GLY A 189 -15.41 6.11 1.36
N ARG A 190 -16.03 6.74 0.34
CA ARG A 190 -16.51 6.06 -0.88
C ARG A 190 -15.38 5.47 -1.72
N ARG A 191 -14.33 6.25 -1.96
CA ARG A 191 -13.17 5.83 -2.75
C ARG A 191 -12.43 4.70 -2.05
N ASN A 192 -12.16 4.82 -0.76
CA ASN A 192 -11.52 3.80 0.06
C ASN A 192 -12.28 2.46 0.04
N HIS A 193 -13.62 2.51 0.15
CA HIS A 193 -14.47 1.33 -0.04
C HIS A 193 -14.25 0.69 -1.41
N ASP A 194 -14.29 1.50 -2.47
CA ASP A 194 -14.20 1.00 -3.84
C ASP A 194 -12.79 0.51 -4.22
N GLU A 195 -11.74 1.03 -3.57
CA GLU A 195 -10.38 0.48 -3.68
C GLU A 195 -10.33 -0.96 -3.14
N ALA A 196 -11.05 -1.29 -2.06
CA ALA A 196 -11.22 -2.68 -1.64
C ALA A 196 -12.13 -3.46 -2.62
N ALA A 197 -13.21 -2.85 -3.11
CA ALA A 197 -14.13 -3.51 -4.04
C ALA A 197 -13.49 -3.83 -5.40
N PHE A 198 -12.46 -3.10 -5.82
CA PHE A 198 -11.64 -3.43 -6.97
C PHE A 198 -11.09 -4.85 -6.89
N TRP A 199 -10.51 -5.22 -5.74
CA TRP A 199 -9.94 -6.55 -5.57
C TRP A 199 -11.01 -7.64 -5.60
N LEU A 200 -12.22 -7.39 -5.11
CA LEU A 200 -13.35 -8.32 -5.28
C LEU A 200 -13.70 -8.51 -6.74
N ALA A 201 -13.89 -7.41 -7.47
CA ALA A 201 -14.20 -7.47 -8.90
C ALA A 201 -13.09 -8.20 -9.68
N TYR A 202 -11.84 -8.01 -9.30
CA TYR A 202 -10.70 -8.69 -9.91
C TYR A 202 -10.69 -10.20 -9.63
N LEU A 203 -10.82 -10.58 -8.35
CA LEU A 203 -10.79 -11.98 -7.91
C LEU A 203 -11.99 -12.79 -8.40
N ASP A 204 -13.16 -12.15 -8.55
CA ASP A 204 -14.37 -12.76 -9.10
C ASP A 204 -14.38 -12.81 -10.63
N GLY A 205 -13.35 -12.28 -11.30
CA GLY A 205 -13.24 -12.28 -12.76
C GLY A 205 -14.18 -11.30 -13.47
N HIS A 206 -14.64 -10.26 -12.77
CA HIS A 206 -15.45 -9.18 -13.35
C HIS A 206 -14.61 -8.12 -14.07
N LEU A 207 -13.29 -8.18 -13.98
CA LEU A 207 -12.37 -7.33 -14.74
C LEU A 207 -11.77 -8.08 -15.94
N PRO A 208 -11.31 -7.39 -17.01
CA PRO A 208 -10.83 -8.04 -18.23
C PRO A 208 -9.63 -8.99 -18.06
N ALA A 209 -8.88 -8.84 -16.97
CA ALA A 209 -7.70 -9.65 -16.69
C ALA A 209 -8.03 -10.73 -15.65
N ALA A 210 -7.70 -11.99 -15.97
CA ALA A 210 -7.95 -13.10 -15.05
C ALA A 210 -7.05 -13.00 -13.81
N PRO A 211 -7.57 -13.27 -12.60
CA PRO A 211 -6.76 -13.31 -11.40
C PRO A 211 -5.80 -14.50 -11.43
N PRO A 212 -4.60 -14.37 -10.83
CA PRO A 212 -3.67 -15.50 -10.68
C PRO A 212 -4.20 -16.53 -9.66
N ASP A 213 -3.73 -17.78 -9.75
CA ASP A 213 -4.08 -18.83 -8.79
C ASP A 213 -3.27 -18.76 -7.49
N ARG A 214 -2.00 -18.35 -7.59
CA ARG A 214 -1.05 -18.24 -6.46
C ARG A 214 -0.70 -16.79 -6.23
N PHE A 215 -1.28 -16.20 -5.20
CA PHE A 215 -1.05 -14.80 -4.90
C PHE A 215 -1.14 -14.49 -3.41
N VAL A 216 -0.60 -13.32 -3.05
CA VAL A 216 -0.83 -12.66 -1.78
C VAL A 216 -1.44 -11.30 -2.07
N LEU A 217 -2.63 -11.04 -1.52
CA LEU A 217 -3.24 -9.72 -1.51
C LEU A 217 -2.72 -8.97 -0.28
N LEU A 218 -1.98 -7.89 -0.48
CA LEU A 218 -1.30 -7.19 0.61
C LEU A 218 -1.27 -5.68 0.41
N GLY A 219 -1.32 -4.92 1.50
CA GLY A 219 -1.34 -3.47 1.40
C GLY A 219 -1.83 -2.77 2.65
N ASP A 220 -1.78 -1.45 2.58
CA ASP A 220 -2.45 -0.57 3.54
C ASP A 220 -3.81 -0.20 2.96
N ALA A 221 -4.87 -0.78 3.53
CA ALA A 221 -6.23 -0.50 3.12
C ALA A 221 -6.77 0.77 3.77
N ASN A 222 -6.06 1.35 4.74
CA ASN A 222 -6.49 2.52 5.51
C ASN A 222 -7.89 2.38 6.13
N LEU A 223 -8.37 1.14 6.30
CA LEU A 223 -9.73 0.83 6.70
C LEU A 223 -9.73 -0.28 7.74
N ASP A 224 -10.27 0.02 8.92
CA ASP A 224 -10.52 -0.97 9.98
C ASP A 224 -11.88 -1.65 9.74
N PRO A 225 -11.99 -2.97 9.98
CA PRO A 225 -13.20 -3.71 9.65
C PRO A 225 -14.35 -3.48 10.66
N VAL A 226 -14.08 -2.84 11.80
CA VAL A 226 -15.03 -2.67 12.90
C VAL A 226 -15.18 -1.21 13.35
N ARG A 227 -14.07 -0.45 13.36
CA ARG A 227 -13.98 0.91 13.92
C ARG A 227 -13.60 1.93 12.85
N GLY A 228 -13.60 3.20 13.25
CA GLY A 228 -13.30 4.33 12.38
C GLY A 228 -14.50 4.78 11.55
N ASP A 229 -14.28 5.79 10.73
CA ASP A 229 -15.33 6.50 9.99
C ASP A 229 -15.49 5.98 8.53
N GLY A 230 -14.76 4.92 8.17
CA GLY A 230 -14.80 4.36 6.82
C GLY A 230 -16.03 3.50 6.53
N ARG A 231 -16.10 3.02 5.28
CA ARG A 231 -17.18 2.16 4.78
C ARG A 231 -16.67 0.73 4.60
N PRO A 232 -16.77 -0.14 5.61
CA PRO A 232 -16.03 -1.42 5.62
C PRO A 232 -16.65 -2.52 4.76
N ALA A 233 -17.78 -2.30 4.09
CA ALA A 233 -18.56 -3.38 3.45
C ALA A 233 -17.76 -4.20 2.41
N ALA A 234 -17.05 -3.53 1.49
CA ALA A 234 -16.19 -4.22 0.52
C ALA A 234 -15.01 -4.94 1.18
N LEU A 235 -14.34 -4.32 2.16
CA LEU A 235 -13.25 -4.96 2.89
C LEU A 235 -13.73 -6.19 3.68
N LEU A 236 -14.88 -6.10 4.35
CA LEU A 236 -15.48 -7.26 5.03
C LEU A 236 -15.81 -8.38 4.05
N SER A 237 -16.24 -8.04 2.84
CA SER A 237 -16.48 -9.02 1.78
C SER A 237 -15.18 -9.64 1.28
N LEU A 238 -14.08 -8.87 1.17
CA LEU A 238 -12.74 -9.42 0.91
C LEU A 238 -12.29 -10.39 2.00
N LEU A 239 -12.40 -9.99 3.27
CA LEU A 239 -12.01 -10.83 4.40
C LEU A 239 -12.82 -12.13 4.49
N ALA A 240 -14.06 -12.13 3.98
CA ALA A 240 -14.93 -13.30 3.90
C ALA A 240 -14.78 -14.10 2.59
N HIS A 241 -13.98 -13.63 1.63
CA HIS A 241 -13.85 -14.23 0.31
C HIS A 241 -13.19 -15.62 0.40
N ARG A 242 -13.85 -16.67 -0.14
CA ARG A 242 -13.40 -18.06 -0.01
C ARG A 242 -12.04 -18.35 -0.64
N GLY A 243 -11.63 -17.53 -1.59
CA GLY A 243 -10.32 -17.61 -2.23
C GLY A 243 -9.17 -17.03 -1.38
N LEU A 244 -9.45 -16.43 -0.22
CA LEU A 244 -8.46 -15.78 0.65
C LEU A 244 -8.40 -16.45 2.01
N THR A 245 -7.22 -16.37 2.64
CA THR A 245 -7.02 -16.72 4.05
C THR A 245 -6.58 -15.48 4.82
N ASP A 246 -7.15 -15.24 5.99
CA ASP A 246 -6.73 -14.17 6.91
C ASP A 246 -5.95 -14.77 8.10
N PRO A 247 -4.60 -14.84 8.03
CA PRO A 247 -3.79 -15.46 9.07
C PRO A 247 -3.63 -14.59 10.32
N LEU A 248 -3.87 -13.27 10.22
CA LEU A 248 -3.65 -12.34 11.33
C LEU A 248 -4.92 -12.07 12.15
N GLY A 249 -6.09 -12.29 11.56
CA GLY A 249 -7.39 -12.06 12.19
C GLY A 249 -7.61 -10.58 12.57
N ALA A 250 -8.48 -10.30 13.53
CA ALA A 250 -8.90 -8.94 13.90
C ALA A 250 -7.85 -8.11 14.68
N GLN A 251 -6.57 -8.46 14.57
CA GLN A 251 -5.50 -7.82 15.31
C GLN A 251 -5.15 -6.43 14.75
N PRO A 252 -4.92 -5.42 15.61
CA PRO A 252 -4.50 -4.10 15.14
C PRO A 252 -3.07 -4.13 14.58
N THR A 253 -2.84 -3.28 13.58
CA THR A 253 -1.56 -3.10 12.88
C THR A 253 -0.97 -1.71 13.13
N VAL A 254 -1.73 -0.80 13.75
CA VAL A 254 -1.30 0.55 14.10
C VAL A 254 -1.93 0.96 15.43
N ASP A 255 -1.28 1.89 16.14
CA ASP A 255 -1.89 2.62 17.27
C ASP A 255 -1.69 4.13 17.15
N TYR A 256 -2.80 4.86 17.05
CA TYR A 256 -2.80 6.31 17.00
C TYR A 256 -2.83 6.97 18.38
N GLY A 257 -3.05 6.17 19.44
CA GLY A 257 -3.34 6.65 20.78
C GLY A 257 -4.74 7.30 20.88
N PRO A 258 -5.15 7.72 22.08
CA PRO A 258 -6.45 8.37 22.26
C PRO A 258 -6.60 9.65 21.41
N PRO A 259 -7.80 9.93 20.87
CA PRO A 259 -9.05 9.19 21.07
C PRO A 259 -9.26 8.00 20.10
N LEU A 260 -8.47 7.89 19.02
CA LEU A 260 -8.71 6.90 17.95
C LEU A 260 -8.30 5.48 18.36
N GLY A 261 -7.17 5.34 19.06
CA GLY A 261 -6.62 4.09 19.55
C GLY A 261 -6.02 3.20 18.46
N ALA A 262 -5.87 1.92 18.80
CA ALA A 262 -5.36 0.90 17.89
C ALA A 262 -6.33 0.66 16.73
N LEU A 263 -5.87 0.38 15.51
CA LEU A 263 -6.70 0.01 14.35
C LEU A 263 -6.02 -1.08 13.53
N ARG A 264 -6.78 -1.83 12.73
CA ARG A 264 -6.24 -2.75 11.72
C ARG A 264 -6.35 -2.08 10.35
N LEU A 265 -5.24 -1.58 9.82
CA LEU A 265 -5.22 -0.90 8.51
C LEU A 265 -4.41 -1.65 7.46
N ASP A 266 -3.48 -2.50 7.90
CA ASP A 266 -2.60 -3.27 7.04
C ASP A 266 -3.10 -4.72 6.90
N TYR A 267 -3.06 -5.24 5.68
CA TYR A 267 -3.60 -6.56 5.33
C TYR A 267 -2.59 -7.40 4.57
N LEU A 268 -2.60 -8.70 4.86
CA LEU A 268 -1.78 -9.69 4.20
C LEU A 268 -2.61 -10.98 4.11
N LEU A 269 -3.23 -11.17 2.94
CA LEU A 269 -4.27 -12.16 2.65
C LEU A 269 -3.79 -13.09 1.53
N PRO A 270 -3.07 -14.18 1.84
CA PRO A 270 -2.68 -15.17 0.85
C PRO A 270 -3.91 -15.86 0.25
N SER A 271 -3.81 -16.24 -1.02
CA SER A 271 -4.80 -17.10 -1.67
C SER A 271 -4.95 -18.42 -0.89
N ALA A 272 -6.15 -18.98 -0.83
CA ALA A 272 -6.46 -20.21 -0.11
C ALA A 272 -5.69 -21.45 -0.63
N ARG A 273 -4.98 -21.31 -1.75
CA ARG A 273 -4.10 -22.34 -2.32
C ARG A 273 -2.69 -22.33 -1.72
N LEU A 274 -2.30 -21.26 -1.02
CA LEU A 274 -1.01 -21.15 -0.37
C LEU A 274 -1.12 -21.64 1.08
N ALA A 275 -0.15 -22.46 1.48
CA ALA A 275 -0.06 -22.92 2.86
C ALA A 275 0.77 -21.93 3.68
N VAL A 276 0.11 -21.30 4.66
CA VAL A 276 0.73 -20.41 5.64
C VAL A 276 1.30 -21.26 6.78
N THR A 277 2.60 -21.18 7.01
CA THR A 277 3.29 -21.93 8.08
C THR A 277 3.46 -21.12 9.36
N ALA A 278 3.55 -19.80 9.23
CA ALA A 278 3.60 -18.88 10.36
C ALA A 278 3.12 -17.49 9.93
N SER A 279 2.76 -16.65 10.90
CA SER A 279 2.34 -15.28 10.67
C SER A 279 2.50 -14.46 11.94
N GLY A 280 2.70 -13.15 11.80
CA GLY A 280 2.79 -12.29 12.97
C GLY A 280 2.77 -10.80 12.66
N ILE A 281 2.82 -10.04 13.74
CA ILE A 281 2.91 -8.57 13.73
C ILE A 281 4.09 -8.22 14.62
N LEU A 282 5.08 -7.51 14.09
CA LEU A 282 6.25 -7.10 14.85
C LEU A 282 5.91 -5.85 15.67
N ARG A 283 5.48 -6.05 16.93
CA ARG A 283 4.99 -4.97 17.81
C ARG A 283 5.99 -4.55 18.89
N PRO A 284 6.00 -3.27 19.30
CA PRO A 284 6.87 -2.76 20.36
C PRO A 284 6.71 -3.45 21.71
N ASP A 285 5.50 -3.90 22.08
CA ASP A 285 5.19 -4.53 23.36
C ASP A 285 5.68 -5.99 23.46
N THR A 286 5.93 -6.62 22.31
CA THR A 286 6.42 -8.01 22.22
C THR A 286 7.88 -8.13 21.81
N ALA A 287 8.47 -7.04 21.32
CA ALA A 287 9.85 -7.01 20.84
C ALA A 287 10.85 -6.75 21.96
N ASP A 288 12.13 -7.07 21.72
CA ASP A 288 13.20 -6.65 22.62
C ASP A 288 13.31 -5.10 22.67
N PRO A 289 13.90 -4.52 23.74
CA PRO A 289 13.91 -3.06 23.92
C PRO A 289 14.52 -2.26 22.75
N ALA A 290 15.51 -2.81 22.05
CA ALA A 290 16.14 -2.11 20.92
C ALA A 290 15.22 -2.11 19.70
N THR A 291 14.60 -3.24 19.38
CA THR A 291 13.61 -3.35 18.30
C THR A 291 12.36 -2.52 18.61
N ALA A 292 11.89 -2.51 19.86
CA ALA A 292 10.75 -1.69 20.28
C ALA A 292 10.99 -0.19 20.08
N ALA A 293 12.18 0.31 20.43
CA ALA A 293 12.58 1.70 20.19
C ALA A 293 12.66 2.02 18.70
N ALA A 294 13.20 1.10 17.89
CA ALA A 294 13.26 1.26 16.44
C ALA A 294 11.86 1.29 15.80
N LEU A 295 10.95 0.41 16.22
CA LEU A 295 9.56 0.43 15.75
C LEU A 295 8.90 1.79 16.04
N ALA A 296 9.01 2.29 17.27
CA ALA A 296 8.44 3.57 17.67
C ALA A 296 9.00 4.77 16.86
N ALA A 297 10.28 4.72 16.48
CA ALA A 297 10.91 5.77 15.68
C ALA A 297 10.62 5.64 14.17
N ALA A 298 10.44 4.42 13.66
CA ALA A 298 10.22 4.16 12.24
C ALA A 298 8.80 4.51 11.79
N SER A 299 7.79 4.15 12.58
CA SER A 299 6.38 4.33 12.20
C SER A 299 5.42 4.05 13.34
N ARG A 300 4.19 4.54 13.21
CA ARG A 300 3.06 4.08 14.03
C ARG A 300 2.53 2.72 13.58
N HIS A 301 2.68 2.39 12.30
CA HIS A 301 2.30 1.09 11.74
C HIS A 301 3.36 0.05 12.06
N TRP A 302 2.91 -1.15 12.42
CA TRP A 302 3.76 -2.28 12.74
C TRP A 302 3.85 -3.22 11.54
N PRO A 303 5.06 -3.69 11.17
CA PRO A 303 5.21 -4.66 10.10
C PRO A 303 4.41 -5.93 10.38
N ILE A 304 3.64 -6.35 9.38
CA ILE A 304 2.95 -7.64 9.38
C ILE A 304 3.66 -8.60 8.44
N TRP A 305 3.65 -9.89 8.76
CA TRP A 305 4.38 -10.89 7.99
C TRP A 305 3.67 -12.23 7.99
N ILE A 306 3.96 -13.03 6.96
CA ILE A 306 3.61 -14.45 6.88
C ILE A 306 4.81 -15.22 6.34
N ASP A 307 4.90 -16.48 6.75
CA ASP A 307 5.75 -17.48 6.12
C ASP A 307 4.86 -18.40 5.28
N LEU A 308 5.30 -18.69 4.06
CA LEU A 308 4.63 -19.57 3.13
C LEU A 308 5.48 -20.82 2.89
N SER A 309 4.85 -21.99 2.82
CA SER A 309 5.51 -23.20 2.31
C SER A 309 5.27 -23.37 0.82
N GLY A 310 6.33 -23.58 0.05
CA GLY A 310 6.30 -23.79 -1.40
C GLY A 310 7.53 -23.20 -2.06
#